data_AF-A0A7J7NAT7-F1
#
_entry.id   AF-A0A7J7NAT7-F1
#
_cell.length_a   1.000
_cell.length_b   1.000
_cell.length_c   1.000
_cell.angle_alpha   90.00
_cell.angle_beta   90.00
_cell.angle_gamma   90.00
#
_symmetry.space_group_name_H-M   'P 1'
#
loop_
_entity.id
_entity.type
_entity.pdbx_description
1 polymer ?
#
loop_
_entity_poly.entity_id
_entity_poly.type
_entity_poly.pdbx_seq_one_letter_code
_entity_poly.pdbx_strand_id
1 'polypeptide(L)'
;MLFFDRYRRRKLLLVSMVGIIICLFMLTGVFEYAKKHAPAVSGGNTAVFGNSTCVDYTNAPNAANWDCMSCLAAADNCGFCVNPGDHLKPGTCLAFGSKKTCQTEAREWYSRGCPSNVGLLAVLLLGHYILTYSLGMGRVSWIVNLEIYPLRHRGIVATPEGETEIVGA
;
A
#
# COMPACT_ATOMS: atom_id res chain seq x y z
N MET A 1 -17.07 -16.86 20.38
CA MET A 1 -15.63 -17.22 20.40
C MET A 1 -15.41 -18.74 20.58
N LEU A 2 -16.17 -19.60 19.90
CA LEU A 2 -16.21 -21.06 20.19
C LEU A 2 -15.79 -21.97 19.02
N PHE A 3 -15.58 -21.43 17.82
CA PHE A 3 -15.28 -22.25 16.63
C PHE A 3 -13.78 -22.53 16.44
N PHE A 4 -12.91 -21.64 16.93
CA PHE A 4 -11.46 -21.79 16.85
C PHE A 4 -10.89 -22.82 17.84
N ASP A 5 -11.66 -23.18 18.87
CA ASP A 5 -11.20 -24.04 19.97
C ASP A 5 -11.17 -25.54 19.58
N ARG A 6 -11.97 -25.94 18.58
CA ARG A 6 -12.00 -27.34 18.08
C ARG A 6 -11.01 -27.65 16.97
N TYR A 7 -10.35 -26.66 16.39
CA TYR A 7 -9.44 -26.88 15.27
C TYR A 7 -8.04 -27.29 15.76
N ARG A 8 -7.83 -28.61 15.82
CA ARG A 8 -6.55 -29.32 16.00
C ARG A 8 -5.36 -28.48 15.47
N ARG A 9 -4.53 -27.92 16.38
CA ARG A 9 -3.44 -26.90 16.24
C ARG A 9 -2.81 -26.66 14.85
N ARG A 10 -2.61 -27.69 14.03
CA ARG A 10 -2.04 -27.57 12.66
C ARG A 10 -3.00 -26.93 11.65
N LYS A 11 -4.31 -27.07 11.84
CA LYS A 11 -5.33 -26.54 10.92
C LYS A 11 -5.47 -25.02 11.01
N LEU A 12 -5.25 -24.45 12.19
CA LEU A 12 -5.24 -23.00 12.44
C LEU A 12 -4.12 -22.30 11.66
N LEU A 13 -2.96 -22.94 11.57
CA LEU A 13 -1.83 -22.46 10.77
C LEU A 13 -2.10 -22.51 9.27
N LEU A 14 -2.65 -23.61 8.76
CA LEU A 14 -2.99 -23.74 7.35
C LEU A 14 -4.05 -22.73 6.91
N VAL A 15 -5.05 -22.46 7.76
CA VAL A 15 -6.10 -21.46 7.46
C VAL A 15 -5.53 -20.04 7.38
N SER A 16 -4.61 -19.67 8.27
CA SER A 16 -3.93 -18.37 8.21
C SER A 16 -3.10 -18.24 6.93
N MET A 17 -2.36 -19.28 6.53
CA MET A 17 -1.51 -19.26 5.34
C MET A 17 -2.33 -19.07 4.06
N VAL A 18 -3.44 -19.83 3.93
CA VAL A 18 -4.38 -19.65 2.81
C VAL A 18 -5.02 -18.27 2.82
N GLY A 19 -5.40 -17.75 4.00
CA GLY A 19 -5.96 -16.41 4.15
C GLY A 19 -4.98 -15.31 3.69
N ILE A 20 -3.71 -15.43 4.04
CA ILE A 20 -2.65 -14.50 3.60
C ILE A 20 -2.50 -14.54 2.07
N ILE A 21 -2.45 -15.72 1.47
CA ILE A 21 -2.36 -15.87 0.00
C ILE A 21 -3.51 -15.13 -0.69
N ILE A 22 -4.75 -15.36 -0.25
CA ILE A 22 -5.93 -14.69 -0.81
C ILE A 22 -5.84 -13.17 -0.63
N CYS A 23 -5.42 -12.71 0.55
CA CYS A 23 -5.30 -11.29 0.85
C CYS A 23 -4.24 -10.59 -0.05
N LEU A 24 -3.13 -11.27 -0.33
CA LEU A 24 -2.08 -10.78 -1.23
C LEU A 24 -2.61 -10.67 -2.68
N PHE A 25 -3.33 -11.68 -3.18
CA PHE A 25 -3.95 -11.60 -4.52
C PHE A 25 -4.94 -10.44 -4.63
N MET A 26 -5.75 -10.21 -3.59
CA MET A 26 -6.69 -9.09 -3.55
C MET A 26 -5.97 -7.74 -3.56
N LEU A 27 -4.90 -7.59 -2.78
CA LEU A 27 -4.07 -6.37 -2.77
C LEU A 27 -3.48 -6.10 -4.16
N THR A 28 -2.96 -7.12 -4.85
CA THR A 28 -2.48 -6.99 -6.23
C THR A 28 -3.58 -6.48 -7.15
N GLY A 29 -4.79 -7.07 -7.09
CA GLY A 29 -5.92 -6.63 -7.88
C GLY A 29 -6.31 -5.16 -7.64
N VAL A 30 -6.29 -4.73 -6.37
CA VAL A 30 -6.62 -3.34 -5.99
C VAL A 30 -5.60 -2.35 -6.52
N PHE A 31 -4.30 -2.67 -6.47
CA PHE A 31 -3.27 -1.79 -7.04
C PHE A 31 -3.37 -1.69 -8.55
N GLU A 32 -3.64 -2.80 -9.25
CA GLU A 32 -3.86 -2.76 -10.70
C GLU A 32 -5.12 -1.98 -11.07
N TYR A 33 -6.18 -2.13 -10.28
CA TYR A 33 -7.39 -1.34 -10.45
C TYR A 33 -7.12 0.16 -10.21
N ALA A 34 -6.35 0.50 -9.16
CA ALA A 34 -5.96 1.85 -8.84
C ALA A 34 -5.14 2.52 -9.96
N LYS A 35 -4.23 1.76 -10.59
CA LYS A 35 -3.44 2.23 -11.74
C LYS A 35 -4.35 2.58 -12.93
N LYS A 36 -5.34 1.74 -13.24
CA LYS A 36 -6.26 1.94 -14.38
C LYS A 36 -7.30 3.04 -14.18
N HIS A 37 -7.70 3.30 -12.94
CA HIS A 37 -8.68 4.33 -12.59
C HIS A 37 -8.00 5.62 -12.09
N ALA A 38 -6.73 5.82 -12.40
CA ALA A 38 -6.05 7.07 -12.13
C ALA A 38 -6.67 8.20 -12.99
N PRO A 39 -6.77 9.43 -12.46
CA PRO A 39 -7.30 10.54 -13.23
C PRO A 39 -6.41 10.83 -14.43
N ALA A 40 -7.04 10.99 -15.60
CA ALA A 40 -6.38 11.32 -16.84
C ALA A 40 -5.78 12.74 -16.81
N VAL A 41 -4.74 12.96 -17.59
CA VAL A 41 -4.13 14.29 -17.79
C VAL A 41 -4.91 15.01 -18.89
N SER A 42 -5.45 16.20 -18.60
CA SER A 42 -6.12 17.02 -19.63
C SER A 42 -5.08 17.79 -20.44
N GLY A 43 -4.91 17.42 -21.71
CA GLY A 43 -4.04 18.14 -22.64
C GLY A 43 -4.44 19.61 -22.84
N GLY A 44 -5.74 19.92 -22.79
CA GLY A 44 -6.25 21.29 -22.94
C GLY A 44 -5.83 22.21 -21.80
N ASN A 45 -5.85 21.72 -20.56
CA ASN A 45 -5.38 22.49 -19.41
C ASN A 45 -3.85 22.54 -19.35
N THR A 46 -3.17 21.52 -19.88
CA THR A 46 -1.70 21.43 -19.90
C THR A 46 -1.12 22.41 -20.93
N ALA A 47 -1.82 22.65 -22.05
CA ALA A 47 -1.46 23.66 -23.04
C ALA A 47 -1.49 25.11 -22.49
N VAL A 48 -2.34 25.40 -21.51
CA VAL A 48 -2.37 26.71 -20.82
C VAL A 48 -1.05 26.99 -20.08
N PHE A 49 -0.36 25.94 -19.64
CA PHE A 49 0.92 26.04 -18.92
C PHE A 49 2.15 25.95 -19.84
N GLY A 50 1.94 25.80 -21.15
CA GLY A 50 2.92 25.98 -22.23
C GLY A 50 4.33 25.45 -21.95
N ASN A 51 5.20 26.33 -21.45
CA ASN A 51 6.63 26.06 -21.24
C ASN A 51 6.98 25.47 -19.85
N SER A 52 5.98 25.23 -18.99
CA SER A 52 6.16 24.70 -17.64
C SER A 52 5.65 23.27 -17.47
N THR A 53 5.42 22.59 -18.59
CA THR A 53 5.01 21.18 -18.68
C THR A 53 6.23 20.27 -18.69
N CYS A 54 6.01 18.98 -18.42
CA CYS A 54 7.06 17.99 -18.46
C CYS A 54 7.53 17.68 -19.89
N VAL A 55 8.84 17.64 -20.10
CA VAL A 55 9.45 17.35 -21.41
C VAL A 55 9.01 15.97 -21.93
N ASP A 56 8.89 14.99 -21.03
CA ASP A 56 8.45 13.63 -21.39
C ASP A 56 6.97 13.57 -21.79
N TYR A 57 6.13 14.47 -21.26
CA TYR A 57 4.74 14.59 -21.68
C TYR A 57 4.62 15.20 -23.08
N THR A 58 5.42 16.23 -23.37
CA THR A 58 5.40 16.91 -24.68
C THR A 58 5.99 16.07 -25.80
N ASN A 59 6.94 15.18 -25.50
CA ASN A 59 7.54 14.28 -26.46
C ASN A 59 6.76 12.98 -26.65
N ALA A 60 5.70 12.76 -25.87
CA ALA A 60 4.93 11.54 -25.93
C ALA A 60 4.02 11.49 -27.17
N PRO A 61 4.03 10.38 -27.94
CA PRO A 61 3.18 10.25 -29.13
C PRO A 61 1.68 10.22 -28.83
N ASN A 62 1.27 9.90 -27.59
CA ASN A 62 -0.12 9.76 -27.16
C ASN A 62 -0.44 10.56 -25.89
N ALA A 63 -0.11 11.85 -25.85
CA ALA A 63 -0.33 12.73 -24.70
C ALA A 63 -1.80 12.81 -24.20
N ALA A 64 -2.77 12.42 -25.03
CA ALA A 64 -4.20 12.38 -24.70
C ALA A 64 -4.62 11.18 -23.84
N ASN A 65 -3.83 10.10 -23.82
CA ASN A 65 -4.11 8.87 -23.06
C ASN A 65 -3.17 8.72 -21.86
N TRP A 66 -2.59 9.83 -21.41
CA TRP A 66 -1.68 9.85 -20.28
C TRP A 66 -2.46 10.01 -18.98
N ASP A 67 -2.11 9.20 -18.00
CA ASP A 67 -2.65 9.26 -16.65
C ASP A 67 -1.65 9.88 -15.68
N CYS A 68 -2.14 10.32 -14.52
CA CYS A 68 -1.29 10.86 -13.44
C CYS A 68 -0.12 9.91 -13.09
N MET A 69 -0.31 8.59 -13.13
CA MET A 69 0.75 7.62 -12.87
C MET A 69 1.82 7.59 -13.97
N SER A 70 1.45 7.76 -15.23
CA SER A 70 2.40 7.86 -16.35
C SER A 70 3.22 9.14 -16.27
N CYS A 71 2.59 10.26 -15.86
CA CYS A 71 3.28 11.53 -15.62
C CYS A 71 4.32 11.42 -14.50
N LEU A 72 3.96 10.79 -13.36
CA LEU A 72 4.88 10.61 -12.23
C LEU A 72 5.98 9.57 -12.51
N ALA A 73 5.70 8.56 -13.34
CA ALA A 73 6.67 7.53 -13.70
C ALA A 73 7.67 7.98 -14.77
N ALA A 74 7.28 8.95 -15.61
CA ALA A 74 8.10 9.40 -16.73
C ALA A 74 9.23 10.36 -16.29
N ALA A 75 9.09 11.10 -15.19
CA ALA A 75 10.07 12.09 -14.79
C ALA A 75 10.18 12.27 -13.27
N ASP A 76 11.41 12.15 -12.75
CA ASP A 76 11.74 12.35 -11.33
C ASP A 76 11.50 13.80 -10.85
N ASN A 77 11.41 14.75 -11.77
CA ASN A 77 11.20 16.18 -11.48
C ASN A 77 9.85 16.69 -12.01
N CYS A 78 8.86 15.81 -12.12
CA CYS A 78 7.52 16.17 -12.55
C CYS A 78 6.47 15.92 -11.47
N GLY A 79 5.39 16.67 -11.52
CA GLY A 79 4.27 16.54 -10.61
C GLY A 79 2.94 16.79 -11.28
N PHE A 80 1.92 16.21 -10.69
CA PHE A 80 0.54 16.33 -11.15
C PHE A 80 -0.16 17.43 -10.36
N CYS A 81 -0.74 18.39 -11.09
CA CYS A 81 -1.50 19.50 -10.52
C CYS A 81 -3.00 19.28 -10.82
N VAL A 82 -3.82 19.15 -9.77
CA VAL A 82 -5.25 18.88 -9.90
C VAL A 82 -6.03 20.18 -10.12
N ASN A 83 -7.01 20.17 -11.02
CA ASN A 83 -7.87 21.34 -11.24
C ASN A 83 -8.73 21.65 -9.98
N PRO A 84 -9.03 22.92 -9.63
CA PRO A 84 -9.74 23.22 -8.41
C PRO A 84 -11.16 22.62 -8.43
N GLY A 85 -11.60 22.12 -7.27
CA GLY A 85 -12.87 21.41 -7.10
C GLY A 85 -12.66 20.00 -6.55
N ASP A 86 -12.58 19.01 -7.43
CA ASP A 86 -12.55 17.58 -7.05
C ASP A 86 -11.21 16.92 -7.38
N HIS A 87 -10.69 16.17 -6.42
CA HIS A 87 -9.50 15.30 -6.51
C HIS A 87 -9.53 14.24 -7.63
N LEU A 88 -10.69 13.93 -8.23
CA LEU A 88 -10.81 12.99 -9.35
C LEU A 88 -10.89 13.67 -10.73
N LYS A 89 -10.85 15.01 -10.78
CA LYS A 89 -10.88 15.73 -12.05
C LYS A 89 -9.53 15.58 -12.78
N PRO A 90 -9.57 15.63 -14.12
CA PRO A 90 -8.34 15.56 -14.89
C PRO A 90 -7.45 16.75 -14.57
N GLY A 91 -6.19 16.45 -14.26
CA GLY A 91 -5.18 17.43 -13.87
C GLY A 91 -4.20 17.70 -15.01
N THR A 92 -3.16 18.46 -14.70
CA THR A 92 -2.10 18.84 -15.62
C THR A 92 -0.74 18.32 -15.13
N CYS A 93 0.09 17.85 -16.05
CA CYS A 93 1.45 17.37 -15.75
C CYS A 93 2.43 18.55 -15.86
N LEU A 94 3.00 18.98 -14.74
CA LEU A 94 3.89 20.15 -14.66
C LEU A 94 5.27 19.77 -14.13
N ALA A 95 6.28 20.51 -14.57
CA ALA A 95 7.63 20.39 -14.01
C ALA A 95 7.67 20.87 -12.55
N PHE A 96 8.59 20.36 -11.74
CA PHE A 96 8.68 20.68 -10.31
C PHE A 96 8.83 22.18 -10.01
N GLY A 97 9.43 22.94 -10.94
CA GLY A 97 9.62 24.40 -10.82
C GLY A 97 8.31 25.20 -10.77
N SER A 98 7.20 24.69 -11.29
CA SER A 98 5.89 25.36 -11.33
C SER A 98 4.95 24.95 -10.19
N LYS A 99 5.47 24.27 -9.15
CA LYS A 99 4.73 23.92 -7.93
C LYS A 99 4.04 25.14 -7.29
N LYS A 100 4.75 26.28 -7.21
CA LYS A 100 4.21 27.52 -6.62
C LYS A 100 3.04 28.07 -7.44
N THR A 101 3.12 27.98 -8.76
CA THR A 101 2.05 28.44 -9.67
C THR A 101 0.79 27.61 -9.49
N CYS A 102 0.94 26.28 -9.37
CA CYS A 102 -0.16 25.36 -9.07
C CYS A 102 -0.84 25.72 -7.72
N GLN A 103 -0.05 25.87 -6.65
CA GLN A 103 -0.61 26.19 -5.33
C GLN A 103 -1.30 27.57 -5.25
N THR A 104 -0.86 28.53 -6.08
CA THR A 104 -1.44 29.88 -6.12
C THR A 104 -2.87 29.89 -6.66
N GLU A 105 -3.22 28.94 -7.54
CA GLU A 105 -4.58 28.80 -8.10
C GLU A 105 -5.50 27.91 -7.26
N ALA A 106 -5.19 27.69 -5.97
CA ALA A 106 -5.90 26.76 -5.09
C ALA A 106 -5.95 25.31 -5.63
N ARG A 107 -4.94 24.91 -6.41
CA ARG A 107 -4.79 23.57 -6.96
C ARG A 107 -3.87 22.73 -6.08
N GLU A 108 -4.24 21.46 -5.88
CA GLU A 108 -3.43 20.52 -5.12
C GLU A 108 -2.32 19.92 -5.97
N TRP A 109 -1.14 19.77 -5.37
CA TRP A 109 0.07 19.27 -6.02
C TRP A 109 0.42 17.88 -5.52
N TYR A 110 0.58 16.93 -6.45
CA TYR A 110 0.89 15.53 -6.19
C TYR A 110 2.21 15.15 -6.87
N SER A 111 3.19 14.67 -6.10
CA SER A 111 4.50 14.26 -6.63
C SER A 111 4.91 12.83 -6.28
N ARG A 112 4.18 12.15 -5.39
CA ARG A 112 4.52 10.80 -4.90
C ARG A 112 3.40 9.78 -5.05
N GLY A 113 2.23 10.20 -5.52
CA GLY A 113 1.07 9.34 -5.69
C GLY A 113 -0.12 10.11 -6.22
N CYS A 114 -1.02 9.40 -6.91
CA CYS A 114 -2.23 9.98 -7.48
C CYS A 114 -3.43 9.79 -6.54
N PRO A 115 -4.36 10.75 -6.52
CA PRO A 115 -5.59 10.60 -5.75
C PRO A 115 -6.41 9.43 -6.29
N SER A 116 -6.84 8.52 -5.41
CA SER A 116 -7.70 7.39 -5.76
C SER A 116 -8.64 7.04 -4.61
N ASN A 117 -9.92 6.79 -4.93
CA ASN A 117 -10.92 6.38 -3.93
C ASN A 117 -10.70 4.94 -3.41
N VAL A 118 -9.91 4.14 -4.13
CA VAL A 118 -9.59 2.76 -3.75
C VAL A 118 -8.47 2.65 -2.71
N GLY A 119 -7.81 3.77 -2.38
CA GLY A 119 -6.78 3.82 -1.34
C GLY A 119 -7.28 3.35 0.02
N LEU A 120 -8.52 3.71 0.41
CA LEU A 120 -9.11 3.29 1.68
C LEU A 120 -9.31 1.77 1.73
N LEU A 121 -9.73 1.17 0.61
CA LEU A 121 -9.88 -0.28 0.49
C LEU A 121 -8.52 -0.98 0.60
N ALA A 122 -7.47 -0.42 -0.01
CA ALA A 122 -6.11 -0.94 0.13
C ALA A 122 -5.62 -0.93 1.59
N VAL A 123 -5.89 0.14 2.35
CA VAL A 123 -5.53 0.24 3.78
C VAL A 123 -6.27 -0.81 4.62
N LEU A 124 -7.57 -1.02 4.37
CA LEU A 124 -8.35 -2.04 5.08
C LEU A 124 -7.83 -3.46 4.80
N LEU A 125 -7.50 -3.78 3.54
CA LEU A 125 -6.91 -5.07 3.17
C LEU A 125 -5.52 -5.26 3.78
N LEU A 126 -4.71 -4.21 3.82
CA LEU A 126 -3.40 -4.26 4.48
C LEU A 126 -3.57 -4.51 5.99
N GLY A 127 -4.53 -3.86 6.64
CA GLY A 127 -4.86 -4.11 8.04
C GLY A 127 -5.28 -5.56 8.29
N HIS A 128 -6.14 -6.11 7.42
CA HIS A 128 -6.54 -7.51 7.49
C HIS A 128 -5.37 -8.48 7.29
N TYR A 129 -4.46 -8.18 6.36
CA TYR A 129 -3.22 -8.92 6.15
C TYR A 129 -2.37 -8.93 7.43
N ILE A 130 -2.19 -7.79 8.10
CA ILE A 130 -1.38 -7.70 9.33
C ILE A 130 -1.99 -8.56 10.44
N LEU A 131 -3.32 -8.53 10.62
CA LEU A 131 -4.02 -9.34 11.62
C LEU A 131 -3.83 -10.84 11.36
N THR A 132 -4.04 -11.28 10.12
CA THR A 132 -3.91 -12.69 9.74
C THR A 132 -2.46 -13.19 9.81
N TYR A 133 -1.50 -12.35 9.41
CA TYR A 133 -0.07 -12.60 9.49
C TYR A 133 0.41 -12.78 10.93
N SER A 134 -0.01 -11.88 11.82
CA SER A 134 0.39 -11.88 13.23
C SER A 134 -0.07 -13.15 13.96
N LEU A 135 -1.26 -13.66 13.62
CA LEU A 135 -1.79 -14.90 14.17
C LEU A 135 -1.05 -16.15 13.66
N GLY A 136 -0.56 -16.11 12.41
CA GLY A 136 0.19 -17.19 11.78
C GLY A 136 1.63 -17.29 12.27
N MET A 137 2.45 -16.27 12.00
CA MET A 137 3.90 -16.33 12.20
C MET A 137 4.33 -16.44 13.67
N GLY A 138 3.67 -15.71 14.57
CA GLY A 138 4.05 -15.69 15.99
C GLY A 138 3.83 -17.02 16.71
N ARG A 139 2.82 -17.80 16.28
CA ARG A 139 2.51 -19.11 16.88
C ARG A 139 3.35 -20.24 16.29
N VAL A 140 3.78 -20.13 15.03
CA VAL A 140 4.66 -21.13 14.38
C VAL A 140 6.01 -21.20 15.09
N SER A 141 6.68 -20.06 15.31
CA SER A 141 8.01 -20.04 15.93
C SER A 141 7.99 -20.66 17.34
N TRP A 142 6.94 -20.37 18.11
CA TRP A 142 6.74 -20.97 19.43
C TRP A 142 6.49 -22.48 19.36
N ILE A 143 5.65 -22.93 18.41
CA ILE A 143 5.35 -24.37 18.23
C ILE A 143 6.60 -25.15 17.82
N VAL A 144 7.41 -24.63 16.88
CA VAL A 144 8.64 -25.29 16.42
C VAL A 144 9.67 -25.33 17.55
N ASN A 145 9.82 -24.24 18.31
CA ASN A 145 10.67 -24.20 19.50
C ASN A 145 10.26 -25.30 20.50
N LEU A 146 8.96 -25.46 20.72
CA LEU A 146 8.42 -26.48 21.62
C LEU A 146 8.53 -27.92 21.11
N GLU A 147 8.70 -28.12 19.79
CA GLU A 147 8.83 -29.44 19.14
C GLU A 147 10.30 -29.88 19.01
N ILE A 148 11.25 -28.94 18.97
CA ILE A 148 12.70 -29.20 18.96
C ILE A 148 13.25 -29.58 20.35
N TYR A 149 12.71 -29.01 21.44
CA TYR A 149 13.21 -29.30 22.78
C TYR A 149 12.44 -30.46 23.46
N PRO A 150 13.10 -31.58 23.82
CA PRO A 150 12.49 -32.62 24.62
C PRO A 150 12.11 -32.08 26.01
N LEU A 151 11.05 -32.64 26.61
CA LEU A 151 10.41 -32.19 27.87
C LEU A 151 11.36 -32.05 29.08
N ARG A 152 12.60 -32.57 29.00
CA ARG A 152 13.58 -32.57 30.09
C ARG A 152 14.35 -31.26 30.29
N HIS A 153 14.28 -30.30 29.36
CA HIS A 153 15.09 -29.07 29.42
C HIS A 153 14.31 -27.75 29.25
N ARG A 154 12.97 -27.77 29.28
CA ARG A 154 12.13 -26.58 29.06
C ARG A 154 12.29 -25.45 30.10
N GLY A 155 12.89 -25.72 31.26
CA GLY A 155 13.11 -24.71 32.31
C GLY A 155 14.45 -23.96 32.24
N ILE A 156 15.38 -24.33 31.35
CA ILE A 156 16.77 -23.82 31.40
C ILE A 156 17.04 -22.75 30.32
N VAL A 157 16.20 -22.64 29.28
CA VAL A 157 16.49 -21.82 28.07
C VAL A 157 15.49 -20.67 27.88
N ALA A 158 14.71 -20.32 28.91
CA ALA A 158 13.71 -19.26 28.83
C ALA A 158 13.96 -18.09 29.81
N THR A 159 15.20 -17.90 30.27
CA THR A 159 15.59 -16.67 30.96
C THR A 159 16.46 -15.82 30.03
N PRO A 160 15.89 -14.85 29.28
CA PRO A 160 16.60 -13.59 29.13
C PRO A 160 16.80 -13.01 30.53
N GLU A 161 18.00 -12.54 30.83
CA GLU A 161 18.29 -11.85 32.08
C GLU A 161 17.31 -10.68 32.26
N GLY A 162 16.45 -10.80 33.28
CA GLY A 162 15.50 -9.75 33.66
C GLY A 162 14.10 -9.94 33.06
N GLU A 163 13.27 -10.77 33.69
CA GLU A 163 12.16 -10.29 34.52
C GLU A 163 11.43 -11.51 35.12
N THR A 164 11.40 -11.56 36.44
CA THR A 164 10.67 -12.56 37.22
C THR A 164 9.16 -12.28 37.16
N GLU A 165 8.37 -13.15 36.53
CA GLU A 165 7.03 -13.43 37.03
C GLU A 165 6.73 -14.94 36.96
N ILE A 166 6.46 -15.44 38.16
CA ILE A 166 6.02 -16.76 38.53
C ILE A 166 4.48 -16.78 38.52
N VAL A 167 3.93 -17.99 38.55
CA VAL A 167 2.52 -18.38 38.73
C VAL A 167 1.74 -18.45 37.41
N GLY A 168 1.14 -19.57 36.99
CA GLY A 168 0.78 -20.82 37.66
C GLY A 168 -0.56 -21.30 37.07
N ALA A 169 -0.72 -22.63 36.97
CA ALA A 169 -1.87 -23.42 36.46
C ALA A 169 -1.89 -23.73 34.95
#